data_AF-A0A7W5GXP5-F1
#
_entry.id   AF-A0A7W5GXP5-F1
#
_cell.length_a   1.000
_cell.length_b   1.000
_cell.length_c   1.000
_cell.angle_alpha   90.00
_cell.angle_beta   90.00
_cell.angle_gamma   90.00
#
_symmetry.space_group_name_H-M   'P 1'
#
loop_
_entity.id
_entity.type
_entity.pdbx_description
1 polymer ?
#
loop_
_entity_poly.entity_id
_entity_poly.type
_entity_poly.pdbx_seq_one_letter_code
_entity_poly.pdbx_strand_id
1 'polypeptide(L)'
;MSTQYKTITRRRLATLAGTALLPLAAVIGLAPVSADASFLIDKAEAQQGQGHGGGRDDLLNIGRGKGNGFGAGGQGRSAESDIFRDDAAGGPPEGKGQSQGGSGSDRGGQPDGAGGGGGPDSGKGGDYGDIVIILRNDDGTPVLDDNGNVQPCLDAACEEVIQLVQAEDGKYEIPAEYADQVIPVEFGRLNVARSPSSVTDHSLAELLSKMDGVEITAETLAEMTDTSGRLITPDGATIDSPLENLAFYIALLEATNEDPVDGLYTLSISTNPHGDEPAESYSMTVDADIVLTLAASALAAGSDKYGDLTIDEVMGISSFLGVADELAALVSSETYSYSPDDLYGGVTVTVLEEVVIDGTTYYQQTEVNLLDEVVFNTVPTIEDNGYGIDTFTQQADDSVQVLEYVHDFGLESE
;
A
#
# COMPACT_ATOMS: atom_id res chain seq x y z
N MET A 1 -35.35 0.65 29.58
CA MET A 1 -34.49 -0.52 29.34
C MET A 1 -33.29 0.01 28.60
N SER A 2 -32.19 0.23 29.31
CA SER A 2 -31.00 0.96 28.84
C SER A 2 -29.82 0.01 28.86
N THR A 3 -29.22 -0.14 27.70
CA THR A 3 -28.05 -0.96 27.38
C THR A 3 -26.82 -0.44 28.14
N GLN A 4 -26.10 -1.32 28.83
CA GLN A 4 -24.83 -1.00 29.49
C GLN A 4 -23.67 -1.25 28.52
N TYR A 5 -22.86 -0.22 28.30
CA TYR A 5 -21.55 -0.34 27.66
C TYR A 5 -20.54 -0.92 28.66
N LYS A 6 -19.79 -1.93 28.23
CA LYS A 6 -18.66 -2.51 28.99
C LYS A 6 -17.46 -1.56 28.90
N THR A 7 -17.04 -1.04 30.04
CA THR A 7 -15.78 -0.30 30.20
C THR A 7 -14.67 -1.30 30.51
N ILE A 8 -13.64 -1.38 29.66
CA ILE A 8 -12.45 -2.21 29.90
C ILE A 8 -11.55 -1.43 30.86
N THR A 9 -11.35 -1.96 32.07
CA THR A 9 -10.51 -1.34 33.11
C THR A 9 -9.12 -1.97 33.08
N ARG A 10 -8.07 -1.19 32.74
CA ARG A 10 -6.65 -1.60 32.83
C ARG A 10 -6.29 -1.91 34.29
N ARG A 11 -5.80 -3.14 34.57
CA ARG A 11 -5.24 -3.52 35.88
C ARG A 11 -3.75 -3.18 35.92
N ARG A 12 -3.38 -2.26 36.82
CA ARG A 12 -1.99 -1.96 37.20
C ARG A 12 -1.38 -3.14 37.93
N LEU A 13 -0.23 -3.63 37.46
CA LEU A 13 0.60 -4.60 38.16
C LEU A 13 1.70 -3.83 38.90
N ALA A 14 1.50 -3.64 40.21
CA ALA A 14 2.53 -3.18 41.11
C ALA A 14 3.29 -4.40 41.64
N THR A 15 4.59 -4.50 41.36
CA THR A 15 5.46 -5.48 42.02
C THR A 15 6.49 -4.76 42.87
N LEU A 16 6.48 -5.16 44.13
CA LEU A 16 7.16 -4.58 45.27
C LEU A 16 8.37 -5.47 45.55
N ALA A 17 9.59 -4.94 45.48
CA ALA A 17 10.78 -5.60 46.01
C ALA A 17 11.76 -4.54 46.51
N GLY A 18 11.78 -4.34 47.82
CA GLY A 18 12.84 -3.64 48.52
C GLY A 18 13.71 -4.65 49.25
N THR A 19 15.02 -4.57 49.06
CA THR A 19 16.04 -4.81 50.10
C THR A 19 17.37 -4.19 49.67
N ALA A 20 17.84 -3.22 50.46
CA ALA A 20 19.13 -2.58 50.34
C ALA A 20 20.27 -3.51 50.80
N LEU A 21 21.43 -3.44 50.13
CA LEU A 21 22.77 -3.73 50.70
C LEU A 21 23.87 -3.23 49.74
N LEU A 22 24.59 -2.19 50.15
CA LEU A 22 25.94 -1.79 49.73
C LEU A 22 26.77 -1.67 51.03
N PRO A 23 28.13 -1.64 51.06
CA PRO A 23 29.10 -1.58 49.95
C PRO A 23 30.32 -2.54 50.08
N LEU A 24 31.15 -2.68 49.03
CA LEU A 24 32.62 -2.67 49.17
C LEU A 24 33.32 -2.43 47.82
N ALA A 25 34.54 -1.89 47.89
CA ALA A 25 35.21 -1.11 46.87
C ALA A 25 36.24 -1.87 45.99
N ALA A 26 36.56 -1.19 44.88
CA ALA A 26 37.87 -1.04 44.21
C ALA A 26 38.42 -2.15 43.29
N VAL A 27 38.51 -1.85 41.98
CA VAL A 27 39.67 -1.98 41.06
C VAL A 27 39.40 -1.02 39.86
N ILE A 28 39.96 0.19 39.80
CA ILE A 28 41.15 0.68 39.04
C ILE A 28 41.28 0.19 37.59
N GLY A 29 41.17 1.12 36.63
CA GLY A 29 41.72 1.00 35.27
C GLY A 29 41.21 2.02 34.24
N LEU A 30 41.87 3.20 34.16
CA LEU A 30 42.18 4.10 33.02
C LEU A 30 41.35 3.97 31.70
N ALA A 31 40.93 4.97 30.89
CA ALA A 31 40.93 6.45 30.72
C ALA A 31 40.38 6.70 29.26
N PRO A 32 40.21 7.91 28.64
CA PRO A 32 39.86 9.31 29.04
C PRO A 32 38.44 9.72 28.50
N VAL A 33 37.64 10.62 29.09
CA VAL A 33 37.58 12.11 29.07
C VAL A 33 37.37 12.80 27.70
N SER A 34 36.16 13.39 27.56
CA SER A 34 35.70 14.57 26.78
C SER A 34 35.68 14.47 25.24
N ALA A 35 34.70 15.02 24.52
CA ALA A 35 34.01 16.29 24.80
C ALA A 35 32.56 16.34 24.31
N ASP A 36 31.72 16.93 25.16
CA ASP A 36 30.52 17.66 24.78
C ASP A 36 30.86 18.72 23.71
N ALA A 37 30.01 18.80 22.69
CA ALA A 37 29.81 20.02 21.93
C ALA A 37 28.31 20.29 21.89
N SER A 38 27.85 20.95 22.94
CA SER A 38 26.63 21.76 22.90
C SER A 38 26.74 22.75 21.75
N PHE A 39 25.78 22.72 20.82
CA PHE A 39 25.58 23.82 19.89
C PHE A 39 24.28 24.53 20.26
N LEU A 40 24.45 25.66 20.93
CA LEU A 40 23.45 26.71 21.09
C LEU A 40 23.25 27.37 19.71
N ILE A 41 22.00 27.48 19.25
CA ILE A 41 21.64 28.53 18.28
C ILE A 41 20.57 29.41 18.91
N ASP A 42 20.95 30.68 18.96
CA ASP A 42 20.21 31.83 19.43
C ASP A 42 18.90 32.05 18.65
N LYS A 43 17.97 32.65 19.39
CA LYS A 43 16.77 33.30 18.87
C LYS A 43 17.12 34.30 17.77
N ALA A 44 16.43 34.21 16.65
CA ALA A 44 16.23 35.32 15.74
C ALA A 44 14.73 35.60 15.61
N GLU A 45 14.32 36.76 16.09
CA GLU A 45 13.00 37.35 15.87
C GLU A 45 12.88 37.87 14.43
N ALA A 46 11.76 37.58 13.77
CA ALA A 46 11.21 38.37 12.67
C ALA A 46 9.67 38.27 12.77
N GLN A 47 9.04 39.20 13.47
CA GLN A 47 8.41 40.43 12.95
C GLN A 47 6.99 40.22 12.42
N GLN A 48 6.03 40.73 13.21
CA GLN A 48 4.62 40.92 12.90
C GLN A 48 4.37 41.61 11.55
N GLY A 49 3.44 41.06 10.78
CA GLY A 49 2.79 41.72 9.64
C GLY A 49 1.28 41.40 9.64
N GLN A 50 0.48 42.40 9.96
CA GLN A 50 -0.98 42.39 9.99
C GLN A 50 -1.51 42.88 8.64
N GLY A 51 -2.40 42.15 7.95
CA GLY A 51 -2.98 42.64 6.69
C GLY A 51 -3.93 41.68 5.97
N HIS A 52 -5.14 42.19 5.68
CA HIS A 52 -6.29 41.55 5.04
C HIS A 52 -6.12 41.16 3.56
N GLY A 53 -6.81 40.07 3.17
CA GLY A 53 -7.87 40.09 2.14
C GLY A 53 -7.50 40.13 0.65
N GLY A 54 -7.99 39.12 -0.10
CA GLY A 54 -7.99 39.00 -1.56
C GLY A 54 -7.25 37.72 -1.98
N GLY A 55 -7.77 36.77 -2.75
CA GLY A 55 -8.78 36.84 -3.79
C GLY A 55 -8.13 36.45 -5.13
N ARG A 56 -8.13 35.14 -5.44
CA ARG A 56 -7.98 34.44 -6.74
C ARG A 56 -6.87 34.83 -7.72
N ASP A 57 -6.17 33.81 -8.21
CA ASP A 57 -5.63 33.62 -9.58
C ASP A 57 -5.45 32.07 -9.68
N ASP A 58 -6.21 31.23 -10.39
CA ASP A 58 -6.83 31.26 -11.73
C ASP A 58 -5.83 31.67 -12.83
N LEU A 59 -4.81 30.82 -12.99
CA LEU A 59 -4.03 30.71 -14.20
C LEU A 59 -4.91 30.17 -15.35
N LEU A 60 -4.76 30.80 -16.52
CA LEU A 60 -5.36 30.49 -17.84
C LEU A 60 -6.64 31.27 -18.23
N ASN A 61 -6.52 32.60 -18.30
CA ASN A 61 -7.43 33.43 -19.10
C ASN A 61 -6.85 33.66 -20.51
N ILE A 62 -7.37 32.93 -21.50
CA ILE A 62 -7.16 33.18 -22.93
C ILE A 62 -8.05 34.35 -23.34
N GLY A 63 -7.43 35.49 -23.62
CA GLY A 63 -8.09 36.61 -24.27
C GLY A 63 -8.41 36.30 -25.73
N ARG A 64 -9.63 36.65 -26.18
CA ARG A 64 -9.88 37.09 -27.56
C ARG A 64 -11.06 38.04 -27.63
N GLY A 65 -10.81 39.16 -28.31
CA GLY A 65 -11.71 40.28 -28.43
C GLY A 65 -12.80 40.16 -29.49
N LYS A 66 -13.80 41.02 -29.30
CA LYS A 66 -14.76 41.64 -30.23
C LYS A 66 -14.78 41.16 -31.70
N GLY A 67 -15.94 40.64 -32.10
CA GLY A 67 -16.44 40.63 -33.48
C GLY A 67 -17.97 40.50 -33.50
N ASN A 68 -18.64 41.39 -34.23
CA ASN A 68 -20.09 41.64 -34.25
C ASN A 68 -20.97 40.46 -34.70
N GLY A 69 -22.22 40.46 -34.20
CA GLY A 69 -23.24 39.42 -34.40
C GLY A 69 -24.12 39.48 -35.66
N PHE A 70 -25.39 39.07 -35.44
CA PHE A 70 -26.44 38.54 -36.34
C PHE A 70 -26.28 37.03 -36.60
N GLY A 71 -27.16 36.11 -36.22
CA GLY A 71 -28.51 36.13 -35.64
C GLY A 71 -29.34 34.99 -36.25
N ALA A 72 -29.88 34.07 -35.45
CA ALA A 72 -31.12 33.29 -35.69
C ALA A 72 -31.28 32.23 -34.59
N GLY A 73 -32.45 32.21 -33.94
CA GLY A 73 -32.72 31.40 -32.75
C GLY A 73 -33.00 29.91 -33.01
N GLY A 74 -32.82 29.12 -31.95
CA GLY A 74 -33.22 27.73 -31.88
C GLY A 74 -33.09 27.24 -30.44
N GLN A 75 -34.15 26.60 -29.94
CA GLN A 75 -34.38 26.23 -28.55
C GLN A 75 -33.26 25.38 -27.91
N GLY A 76 -33.03 25.62 -26.62
CA GLY A 76 -32.06 24.91 -25.81
C GLY A 76 -32.29 23.40 -25.74
N ARG A 77 -31.19 22.67 -25.79
CA ARG A 77 -31.01 21.33 -25.23
C ARG A 77 -29.64 21.29 -24.57
N SER A 78 -29.62 20.85 -23.32
CA SER A 78 -28.43 20.66 -22.50
C SER A 78 -27.45 19.70 -23.18
N ALA A 79 -26.18 20.07 -23.17
CA ALA A 79 -25.08 19.23 -23.63
C ALA A 79 -24.70 18.26 -22.50
N GLU A 80 -25.38 17.11 -22.48
CA GLU A 80 -25.05 15.98 -21.59
C GLU A 80 -25.23 14.64 -22.32
N SER A 81 -25.17 14.61 -23.65
CA SER A 81 -25.42 13.38 -24.42
C SER A 81 -24.62 13.20 -25.71
N ASP A 82 -23.52 13.94 -25.92
CA ASP A 82 -22.73 13.85 -27.16
C ASP A 82 -21.27 13.39 -26.96
N ILE A 83 -20.93 12.73 -25.83
CA ILE A 83 -19.60 12.09 -25.63
C ILE A 83 -19.62 10.58 -25.95
N PHE A 84 -20.78 10.02 -26.33
CA PHE A 84 -20.91 8.61 -26.77
C PHE A 84 -21.57 8.48 -28.14
N ARG A 85 -21.01 9.14 -29.16
CA ARG A 85 -21.32 8.82 -30.56
C ARG A 85 -20.07 8.91 -31.43
N ASP A 86 -19.43 7.76 -31.60
CA ASP A 86 -18.62 7.49 -32.78
C ASP A 86 -19.58 7.19 -33.94
N ASP A 87 -19.65 8.10 -34.91
CA ASP A 87 -20.28 7.87 -36.21
C ASP A 87 -19.29 8.28 -37.30
N ALA A 88 -18.54 7.29 -37.80
CA ALA A 88 -17.96 7.34 -39.14
C ALA A 88 -17.95 5.94 -39.79
N ALA A 89 -19.13 5.60 -40.33
CA ALA A 89 -19.33 4.89 -41.60
C ALA A 89 -18.84 3.44 -41.76
N GLY A 90 -19.74 2.50 -41.49
CA GLY A 90 -19.72 1.15 -42.07
C GLY A 90 -20.83 0.28 -41.46
N GLY A 91 -21.89 0.00 -42.23
CA GLY A 91 -23.11 -0.67 -41.73
C GLY A 91 -22.90 -2.03 -41.05
N PRO A 92 -23.90 -2.51 -40.28
CA PRO A 92 -23.75 -3.62 -39.35
C PRO A 92 -23.57 -4.95 -40.11
N PRO A 93 -22.51 -5.73 -39.85
CA PRO A 93 -22.46 -7.11 -40.33
C PRO A 93 -23.24 -8.02 -39.38
N GLU A 94 -24.22 -8.68 -39.98
CA GLU A 94 -25.00 -9.79 -39.46
C GLU A 94 -24.09 -10.91 -38.90
N GLY A 95 -24.52 -11.51 -37.78
CA GLY A 95 -23.87 -12.70 -37.25
C GLY A 95 -23.94 -13.89 -38.21
N LYS A 96 -22.80 -14.51 -38.49
CA LYS A 96 -22.64 -15.95 -38.83
C LYS A 96 -21.24 -16.40 -38.45
N GLY A 97 -21.17 -17.51 -37.71
CA GLY A 97 -19.91 -18.19 -37.44
C GLY A 97 -19.26 -18.77 -38.69
N GLN A 98 -17.94 -18.89 -38.65
CA GLN A 98 -17.17 -19.86 -39.42
C GLN A 98 -15.86 -20.11 -38.70
N SER A 99 -15.63 -21.38 -38.31
CA SER A 99 -14.32 -21.85 -37.90
C SER A 99 -13.42 -21.95 -39.13
N GLN A 100 -12.16 -21.57 -38.97
CA GLN A 100 -11.07 -22.16 -39.75
C GLN A 100 -9.77 -22.02 -38.97
N GLY A 101 -9.19 -23.16 -38.61
CA GLY A 101 -8.04 -23.26 -37.72
C GLY A 101 -6.69 -23.01 -38.38
N GLY A 102 -5.66 -23.02 -37.52
CA GLY A 102 -4.26 -23.08 -37.89
C GLY A 102 -3.35 -23.07 -36.67
N SER A 103 -2.88 -24.27 -36.26
CA SER A 103 -1.53 -24.60 -35.75
C SER A 103 -0.74 -23.46 -35.08
N GLY A 104 -0.39 -23.49 -33.79
CA GLY A 104 0.23 -24.58 -33.04
C GLY A 104 1.66 -24.17 -32.66
N SER A 105 1.89 -23.83 -31.40
CA SER A 105 3.18 -23.95 -30.71
C SER A 105 2.96 -23.78 -29.20
N ASP A 106 3.28 -24.86 -28.48
CA ASP A 106 3.15 -25.07 -27.05
C ASP A 106 3.82 -23.97 -26.20
N ARG A 107 3.03 -23.35 -25.32
CA ARG A 107 3.46 -22.81 -24.03
C ARG A 107 2.41 -23.29 -23.01
N GLY A 108 2.91 -23.86 -21.91
CA GLY A 108 2.11 -24.70 -21.01
C GLY A 108 0.94 -23.98 -20.33
N GLY A 109 -0.15 -24.73 -20.15
CA GLY A 109 -0.85 -24.79 -18.87
C GLY A 109 -1.79 -23.65 -18.49
N GLN A 110 -2.45 -22.97 -19.42
CA GLN A 110 -3.64 -22.18 -19.08
C GLN A 110 -4.87 -23.10 -19.08
N PRO A 111 -5.71 -23.16 -18.02
CA PRO A 111 -6.97 -23.89 -18.07
C PRO A 111 -7.95 -23.22 -19.04
N ASP A 112 -8.33 -23.93 -20.09
CA ASP A 112 -9.37 -23.51 -21.04
C ASP A 112 -10.73 -23.44 -20.31
N GLY A 113 -11.22 -22.25 -19.98
CA GLY A 113 -12.61 -22.08 -19.52
C GLY A 113 -12.87 -21.05 -18.41
N ALA A 114 -11.87 -20.33 -17.92
CA ALA A 114 -12.14 -19.06 -17.24
C ALA A 114 -12.82 -18.14 -18.25
N GLY A 115 -14.08 -17.79 -18.00
CA GLY A 115 -14.83 -16.87 -18.86
C GLY A 115 -13.98 -15.63 -19.08
N GLY A 116 -13.89 -15.18 -20.33
CA GLY A 116 -13.15 -13.98 -20.70
C GLY A 116 -13.75 -12.73 -20.05
N GLY A 117 -13.46 -12.53 -18.76
CA GLY A 117 -13.31 -11.22 -18.19
C GLY A 117 -12.14 -10.61 -18.93
N GLY A 118 -12.42 -9.60 -19.74
CA GLY A 118 -11.34 -8.95 -20.45
C GLY A 118 -10.33 -8.44 -19.44
N GLY A 119 -9.06 -8.41 -19.83
CA GLY A 119 -7.99 -7.88 -19.00
C GLY A 119 -8.31 -6.46 -18.50
N PRO A 120 -7.43 -5.88 -17.68
CA PRO A 120 -7.60 -4.53 -17.11
C PRO A 120 -8.02 -3.47 -18.15
N ASP A 121 -7.63 -3.65 -19.42
CA ASP A 121 -7.98 -2.79 -20.57
C ASP A 121 -9.42 -2.93 -21.11
N SER A 122 -10.22 -3.87 -20.61
CA SER A 122 -11.54 -4.16 -21.18
C SER A 122 -12.66 -3.25 -20.67
N GLY A 123 -12.35 -2.32 -19.76
CA GLY A 123 -13.30 -1.37 -19.18
C GLY A 123 -14.42 -2.02 -18.35
N LYS A 124 -14.34 -3.34 -18.14
CA LYS A 124 -15.16 -4.11 -17.22
C LYS A 124 -14.18 -4.84 -16.33
N GLY A 125 -14.21 -4.56 -15.02
CA GLY A 125 -13.43 -5.35 -14.06
C GLY A 125 -13.70 -6.83 -14.33
N GLY A 126 -12.64 -7.64 -14.40
CA GLY A 126 -12.77 -9.07 -14.67
C GLY A 126 -13.76 -9.73 -13.71
N ASP A 127 -14.52 -10.71 -14.18
CA ASP A 127 -15.38 -11.52 -13.31
C ASP A 127 -14.46 -12.36 -12.40
N TYR A 128 -14.16 -11.85 -11.21
CA TYR A 128 -13.42 -12.58 -10.19
C TYR A 128 -14.44 -13.37 -9.36
N GLY A 129 -14.34 -14.70 -9.37
CA GLY A 129 -15.15 -15.59 -8.54
C GLY A 129 -14.97 -15.32 -7.04
N ASP A 130 -15.69 -16.05 -6.20
CA ASP A 130 -15.53 -15.95 -4.75
C ASP A 130 -14.08 -16.29 -4.37
N ILE A 131 -13.34 -15.29 -3.88
CA ILE A 131 -11.93 -15.46 -3.49
C ILE A 131 -11.90 -15.88 -2.03
N VAL A 132 -11.17 -16.96 -1.77
CA VAL A 132 -11.04 -17.59 -0.47
C VAL A 132 -9.56 -17.74 -0.14
N ILE A 133 -9.26 -17.86 1.16
CA ILE A 133 -7.92 -18.19 1.65
C ILE A 133 -7.53 -19.57 1.10
N ILE A 134 -6.32 -19.69 0.55
CA ILE A 134 -5.81 -20.92 -0.05
C ILE A 134 -4.44 -21.29 0.52
N LEU A 135 -4.10 -22.57 0.45
CA LEU A 135 -2.78 -23.06 0.82
C LEU A 135 -1.70 -22.53 -0.13
N ARG A 136 -0.62 -21.96 0.42
CA ARG A 136 0.48 -21.34 -0.32
C ARG A 136 1.85 -21.88 0.09
N ASN A 137 2.80 -21.80 -0.83
CA ASN A 137 4.22 -21.96 -0.55
C ASN A 137 4.76 -20.66 0.08
N ASP A 138 6.01 -20.74 0.55
CA ASP A 138 6.72 -19.62 1.19
C ASP A 138 6.94 -18.40 0.27
N ASP A 139 6.95 -18.61 -1.05
CA ASP A 139 7.00 -17.54 -2.05
C ASP A 139 5.62 -16.93 -2.38
N GLY A 140 4.56 -17.40 -1.71
CA GLY A 140 3.17 -16.98 -1.94
C GLY A 140 2.47 -17.68 -3.10
N THR A 141 3.15 -18.53 -3.87
CA THR A 141 2.51 -19.30 -4.95
C THR A 141 1.55 -20.37 -4.38
N PRO A 142 0.44 -20.69 -5.07
CA PRO A 142 -0.52 -21.65 -4.56
C PRO A 142 0.01 -23.10 -4.56
N VAL A 143 -0.30 -23.85 -3.50
CA VAL A 143 -0.04 -25.30 -3.45
C VAL A 143 -1.17 -26.04 -4.15
N LEU A 144 -0.87 -26.62 -5.30
CA LEU A 144 -1.83 -27.37 -6.10
C LEU A 144 -2.00 -28.82 -5.63
N ASP A 145 -3.22 -29.33 -5.68
CA ASP A 145 -3.53 -30.74 -5.44
C ASP A 145 -3.11 -31.65 -6.62
N ASP A 146 -3.35 -32.97 -6.49
CA ASP A 146 -3.06 -33.95 -7.55
C ASP A 146 -3.83 -33.68 -8.86
N ASN A 147 -4.89 -32.88 -8.82
CA ASN A 147 -5.69 -32.47 -9.98
C ASN A 147 -5.22 -31.13 -10.57
N GLY A 148 -4.21 -30.48 -9.98
CA GLY A 148 -3.71 -29.18 -10.38
C GLY A 148 -4.57 -28.00 -9.91
N ASN A 149 -5.39 -28.19 -8.87
CA ASN A 149 -6.28 -27.16 -8.33
C ASN A 149 -5.75 -26.57 -7.02
N VAL A 150 -6.09 -25.30 -6.78
CA VAL A 150 -5.86 -24.67 -5.47
C VAL A 150 -6.66 -25.36 -4.36
N GLN A 151 -6.17 -25.26 -3.13
CA GLN A 151 -6.76 -25.91 -1.96
C GLN A 151 -7.24 -24.85 -0.97
N PRO A 152 -8.55 -24.58 -0.87
CA PRO A 152 -9.09 -23.64 0.12
C PRO A 152 -8.84 -24.08 1.56
N CYS A 153 -8.56 -23.11 2.43
CA CYS A 153 -8.35 -23.32 3.85
C CYS A 153 -9.65 -23.17 4.65
N LEU A 154 -9.76 -23.93 5.75
CA LEU A 154 -10.87 -23.86 6.70
C LEU A 154 -10.51 -23.06 7.97
N ASP A 155 -9.24 -22.72 8.13
CA ASP A 155 -8.71 -21.89 9.21
C ASP A 155 -7.64 -20.93 8.67
N ALA A 156 -7.33 -19.88 9.44
CA ALA A 156 -6.40 -18.83 9.01
C ALA A 156 -4.93 -19.30 8.92
N ALA A 157 -4.57 -20.38 9.63
CA ALA A 157 -3.23 -20.98 9.56
C ALA A 157 -3.11 -22.03 8.45
N CYS A 158 -4.19 -22.30 7.72
CA CYS A 158 -4.27 -23.33 6.68
C CYS A 158 -3.84 -24.74 7.16
N GLU A 159 -4.09 -25.09 8.43
CA GLU A 159 -3.82 -26.44 8.94
C GLU A 159 -4.82 -27.47 8.37
N GLU A 160 -6.07 -27.05 8.15
CA GLU A 160 -7.11 -27.82 7.49
C GLU A 160 -7.46 -27.24 6.10
N VAL A 161 -7.37 -28.08 5.07
CA VAL A 161 -7.67 -27.71 3.68
C VAL A 161 -8.67 -28.67 3.05
N ILE A 162 -9.36 -28.20 2.01
CA ILE A 162 -10.29 -28.99 1.21
C ILE A 162 -9.81 -29.09 -0.24
N GLN A 163 -10.18 -30.18 -0.90
CA GLN A 163 -10.02 -30.33 -2.34
C GLN A 163 -11.29 -29.85 -3.05
N LEU A 164 -11.10 -29.15 -4.17
CA LEU A 164 -12.22 -28.79 -5.04
C LEU A 164 -12.79 -30.03 -5.71
N VAL A 165 -14.11 -30.05 -5.92
CA VAL A 165 -14.80 -31.15 -6.59
C VAL A 165 -15.21 -30.73 -7.99
N GLN A 166 -15.08 -31.65 -8.94
CA GLN A 166 -15.53 -31.38 -10.30
C GLN A 166 -17.06 -31.38 -10.36
N ALA A 167 -17.64 -30.24 -10.72
CA ALA A 167 -19.05 -30.04 -11.01
C ALA A 167 -19.47 -30.68 -12.34
N GLU A 168 -20.79 -30.76 -12.59
CA GLU A 168 -21.35 -31.37 -13.81
C GLU A 168 -20.91 -30.67 -15.10
N ASP A 169 -20.54 -29.39 -15.02
CA ASP A 169 -20.05 -28.58 -16.14
C ASP A 169 -18.55 -28.76 -16.41
N GLY A 170 -17.88 -29.61 -15.63
CA GLY A 170 -16.45 -29.91 -15.75
C GLY A 170 -15.53 -28.95 -14.98
N LYS A 171 -16.07 -27.92 -14.34
CA LYS A 171 -15.30 -26.99 -13.50
C LYS A 171 -15.11 -27.54 -12.10
N TYR A 172 -14.09 -27.05 -11.41
CA TYR A 172 -13.85 -27.38 -10.02
C TYR A 172 -14.47 -26.32 -9.12
N GLU A 173 -15.28 -26.75 -8.16
CA GLU A 173 -16.01 -25.89 -7.22
C GLU A 173 -15.80 -26.36 -5.78
N ILE A 174 -16.05 -25.45 -4.83
CA ILE A 174 -16.03 -25.77 -3.40
C ILE A 174 -17.17 -26.75 -3.10
N PRO A 175 -16.91 -27.88 -2.43
CA PRO A 175 -17.97 -28.80 -2.02
C PRO A 175 -19.02 -28.10 -1.15
N ALA A 176 -20.31 -28.35 -1.42
CA ALA A 176 -21.41 -27.62 -0.79
C ALA A 176 -21.44 -27.74 0.75
N GLU A 177 -20.88 -28.81 1.33
CA GLU A 177 -20.74 -28.99 2.77
C GLU A 177 -19.72 -28.05 3.44
N TYR A 178 -18.78 -27.48 2.66
CA TYR A 178 -17.74 -26.58 3.13
C TYR A 178 -17.93 -25.13 2.66
N ALA A 179 -18.98 -24.83 1.89
CA ALA A 179 -19.23 -23.49 1.35
C ALA A 179 -19.35 -22.40 2.44
N ASP A 180 -19.86 -22.74 3.62
CA ASP A 180 -19.96 -21.82 4.76
C ASP A 180 -18.73 -21.86 5.70
N GLN A 181 -17.73 -22.69 5.40
CA GLN A 181 -16.55 -22.92 6.24
C GLN A 181 -15.28 -22.33 5.62
N VAL A 182 -15.23 -22.18 4.30
CA VAL A 182 -14.14 -21.47 3.63
C VAL A 182 -14.13 -20.00 4.07
N ILE A 183 -12.92 -19.45 4.17
CA ILE A 183 -12.73 -18.08 4.65
C ILE A 183 -12.62 -17.17 3.42
N PRO A 184 -13.53 -16.21 3.22
CA PRO A 184 -13.42 -15.25 2.13
C PRO A 184 -12.23 -14.31 2.36
N VAL A 185 -11.58 -13.89 1.28
CA VAL A 185 -10.57 -12.84 1.34
C VAL A 185 -11.26 -11.48 1.22
N GLU A 186 -11.03 -10.64 2.20
CA GLU A 186 -11.50 -9.25 2.21
C GLU A 186 -10.36 -8.36 1.73
N PHE A 187 -10.65 -7.48 0.76
CA PHE A 187 -9.65 -6.59 0.15
C PHE A 187 -9.85 -5.12 0.51
N GLY A 188 -10.92 -4.79 1.24
CA GLY A 188 -11.17 -3.40 1.65
C GLY A 188 -11.11 -2.39 0.50
N ARG A 189 -10.36 -1.30 0.72
CA ARG A 189 -9.98 -0.29 -0.29
C ARG A 189 -9.11 -0.84 -1.43
N LEU A 190 -8.32 -1.88 -1.19
CA LEU A 190 -7.45 -2.48 -2.21
C LEU A 190 -8.23 -3.18 -3.32
N ASN A 191 -9.56 -3.35 -3.18
CA ASN A 191 -10.43 -3.74 -4.31
C ASN A 191 -10.25 -2.84 -5.55
N VAL A 192 -9.73 -1.63 -5.40
CA VAL A 192 -9.36 -0.75 -6.52
C VAL A 192 -8.27 -1.32 -7.43
N ALA A 193 -7.50 -2.31 -6.98
CA ALA A 193 -6.56 -3.08 -7.80
C ALA A 193 -7.23 -3.76 -9.01
N ARG A 194 -8.56 -3.91 -9.01
CA ARG A 194 -9.35 -4.47 -10.12
C ARG A 194 -9.82 -3.42 -11.12
N SER A 195 -9.43 -2.16 -10.91
CA SER A 195 -9.69 -1.08 -11.85
C SER A 195 -8.76 -1.16 -13.06
N PRO A 196 -9.11 -0.53 -14.20
CA PRO A 196 -8.20 -0.45 -15.34
C PRO A 196 -6.87 0.20 -14.97
N SER A 197 -5.77 -0.27 -15.56
CA SER A 197 -4.40 0.25 -15.35
C SER A 197 -4.28 1.76 -15.47
N SER A 198 -5.07 2.39 -16.33
CA SER A 198 -5.14 3.86 -16.45
C SER A 198 -5.39 4.61 -15.13
N VAL A 199 -6.03 3.98 -14.14
CA VAL A 199 -6.26 4.57 -12.81
C VAL A 199 -4.97 4.61 -11.99
N THR A 200 -4.22 3.51 -11.97
CA THR A 200 -2.94 3.41 -11.27
C THR A 200 -1.87 4.21 -12.01
N ASP A 201 -1.87 4.22 -13.35
CA ASP A 201 -0.94 5.03 -14.16
C ASP A 201 -1.10 6.52 -13.89
N HIS A 202 -2.34 7.02 -13.83
CA HIS A 202 -2.60 8.42 -13.49
C HIS A 202 -2.08 8.76 -12.09
N SER A 203 -2.29 7.86 -11.13
CA SER A 203 -1.85 8.05 -9.75
C SER A 203 -0.32 7.99 -9.62
N LEU A 204 0.33 7.12 -10.40
CA LEU A 204 1.80 7.07 -10.49
C LEU A 204 2.35 8.36 -11.11
N ALA A 205 1.69 8.89 -12.14
CA ALA A 205 2.10 10.17 -12.74
C ALA A 205 1.99 11.33 -11.74
N GLU A 206 0.93 11.38 -10.93
CA GLU A 206 0.81 12.39 -9.87
C GLU A 206 1.94 12.25 -8.83
N LEU A 207 2.22 11.03 -8.36
CA LEU A 207 3.30 10.77 -7.41
C LEU A 207 4.67 11.14 -7.99
N LEU A 208 5.01 10.61 -9.16
CA LEU A 208 6.32 10.84 -9.79
C LEU A 208 6.50 12.29 -10.22
N SER A 209 5.43 13.03 -10.52
CA SER A 209 5.54 14.47 -10.77
C SER A 209 5.98 15.27 -9.54
N LYS A 210 5.67 14.78 -8.33
CA LYS A 210 6.11 15.38 -7.05
C LYS A 210 7.50 14.89 -6.64
N MET A 211 7.89 13.70 -7.10
CA MET A 211 9.13 13.01 -6.75
C MET A 211 10.17 13.01 -7.88
N ASP A 212 9.98 13.84 -8.90
CA ASP A 212 10.81 13.79 -10.11
C ASP A 212 12.29 14.09 -9.80
N GLY A 213 13.17 13.17 -10.21
CA GLY A 213 14.61 13.20 -9.99
C GLY A 213 15.05 12.89 -8.55
N VAL A 214 14.14 12.43 -7.68
CA VAL A 214 14.48 12.02 -6.31
C VAL A 214 15.19 10.66 -6.33
N GLU A 215 16.21 10.53 -5.49
CA GLU A 215 16.92 9.28 -5.22
C GLU A 215 16.70 8.91 -3.74
N ILE A 216 16.20 7.70 -3.49
CA ILE A 216 15.99 7.17 -2.15
C ILE A 216 16.94 5.99 -1.93
N THR A 217 17.82 6.12 -0.93
CA THR A 217 18.76 5.09 -0.50
C THR A 217 18.47 4.66 0.93
N ALA A 218 19.10 3.59 1.39
CA ALA A 218 18.97 3.16 2.79
C ALA A 218 19.34 4.28 3.79
N GLU A 219 20.29 5.15 3.44
CA GLU A 219 20.71 6.27 4.28
C GLU A 219 19.74 7.44 4.29
N THR A 220 19.02 7.69 3.18
CA THR A 220 18.06 8.80 3.08
C THR A 220 16.64 8.38 3.42
N LEU A 221 16.36 7.08 3.53
CA LEU A 221 15.01 6.54 3.77
C LEU A 221 14.29 7.24 4.93
N ALA A 222 14.94 7.39 6.08
CA ALA A 222 14.35 8.01 7.28
C ALA A 222 14.02 9.50 7.10
N GLU A 223 14.68 10.21 6.19
CA GLU A 223 14.38 11.60 5.85
C GLU A 223 13.29 11.71 4.77
N MET A 224 13.12 10.65 3.98
CA MET A 224 12.19 10.56 2.85
C MET A 224 10.85 9.92 3.22
N THR A 225 10.70 9.42 4.45
CA THR A 225 9.46 8.83 4.94
C THR A 225 8.99 9.50 6.23
N ASP A 226 7.69 9.53 6.44
CA ASP A 226 7.12 9.90 7.73
C ASP A 226 7.28 8.78 8.76
N THR A 227 6.84 9.04 9.99
CA THR A 227 6.89 8.08 11.10
C THR A 227 6.08 6.79 10.82
N SER A 228 5.16 6.82 9.86
CA SER A 228 4.37 5.67 9.40
C SER A 228 4.96 4.98 8.17
N GLY A 229 6.10 5.45 7.65
CA GLY A 229 6.78 4.90 6.48
C GLY A 229 6.31 5.44 5.12
N ARG A 230 5.34 6.37 5.09
CA ARG A 230 4.85 6.96 3.84
C ARG A 230 5.83 7.97 3.29
N LEU A 231 5.96 8.05 1.97
CA LEU A 231 6.85 9.01 1.33
C LEU A 231 6.50 10.46 1.68
N ILE A 232 7.54 11.24 1.92
CA ILE A 232 7.50 12.71 2.04
C ILE A 232 8.09 13.29 0.77
N THR A 233 7.37 14.24 0.18
CA THR A 233 7.81 14.97 -1.01
C THR A 233 8.92 15.97 -0.67
N PRO A 234 9.71 16.44 -1.65
CA PRO A 234 10.75 17.44 -1.40
C PRO A 234 10.25 18.77 -0.80
N ASP A 235 8.97 19.10 -0.94
CA ASP A 235 8.30 20.25 -0.31
C ASP A 235 7.75 19.96 1.10
N GLY A 236 7.95 18.74 1.61
CA GLY A 236 7.63 18.34 2.98
C GLY A 236 6.21 17.82 3.18
N ALA A 237 5.48 17.52 2.10
CA ALA A 237 4.12 16.96 2.19
C ALA A 237 4.16 15.43 2.14
N THR A 238 3.37 14.77 2.99
CA THR A 238 3.22 13.33 2.95
C THR A 238 2.33 12.88 1.78
N ILE A 239 2.75 11.83 1.07
CA ILE A 239 1.91 11.14 0.08
C ILE A 239 0.85 10.30 0.82
N ASP A 240 -0.30 10.93 1.11
CA ASP A 240 -1.42 10.32 1.84
C ASP A 240 -2.54 9.79 0.92
N SER A 241 -2.33 9.78 -0.40
CA SER A 241 -3.28 9.19 -1.33
C SER A 241 -3.13 7.67 -1.37
N PRO A 242 -4.19 6.88 -1.11
CA PRO A 242 -4.12 5.43 -1.19
C PRO A 242 -3.78 4.93 -2.58
N LEU A 243 -4.27 5.64 -3.61
CA LEU A 243 -4.00 5.29 -5.00
C LEU A 243 -2.57 5.60 -5.42
N GLU A 244 -1.99 6.70 -4.91
CA GLU A 244 -0.58 7.01 -5.17
C GLU A 244 0.32 5.97 -4.50
N ASN A 245 0.00 5.55 -3.27
CA ASN A 245 0.74 4.49 -2.57
C ASN A 245 0.58 3.12 -3.25
N LEU A 246 -0.62 2.74 -3.68
CA LEU A 246 -0.82 1.50 -4.44
C LEU A 246 -0.08 1.53 -5.79
N ALA A 247 -0.08 2.67 -6.48
CA ALA A 247 0.64 2.83 -7.73
C ALA A 247 2.17 2.79 -7.52
N PHE A 248 2.65 3.33 -6.39
CA PHE A 248 4.06 3.22 -6.01
C PHE A 248 4.47 1.77 -5.73
N TYR A 249 3.63 1.01 -5.02
CA TYR A 249 3.83 -0.42 -4.80
C TYR A 249 4.00 -1.19 -6.12
N ILE A 250 3.14 -0.94 -7.11
CA ILE A 250 3.25 -1.54 -8.45
C ILE A 250 4.58 -1.15 -9.09
N ALA A 251 4.89 0.14 -9.15
CA ALA A 251 6.09 0.64 -9.82
C ALA A 251 7.39 0.12 -9.19
N LEU A 252 7.43 -0.04 -7.86
CA LEU A 252 8.57 -0.65 -7.15
C LEU A 252 8.81 -2.09 -7.60
N LEU A 253 7.76 -2.90 -7.68
CA LEU A 253 7.87 -4.30 -8.08
C LEU A 253 8.17 -4.43 -9.58
N GLU A 254 7.48 -3.68 -10.43
CA GLU A 254 7.71 -3.69 -11.88
C GLU A 254 9.15 -3.27 -12.23
N ALA A 255 9.75 -2.33 -11.50
CA ALA A 255 11.12 -1.90 -11.74
C ALA A 255 12.15 -3.02 -11.53
N THR A 256 11.80 -4.06 -10.75
CA THR A 256 12.68 -5.22 -10.51
C THR A 256 12.74 -6.21 -11.69
N ASN A 257 11.93 -6.00 -12.73
CA ASN A 257 12.03 -6.75 -13.98
C ASN A 257 13.30 -6.42 -14.78
N GLU A 258 13.96 -5.30 -14.47
CA GLU A 258 15.26 -4.93 -15.03
C GLU A 258 16.34 -5.03 -13.95
N ASP A 259 17.57 -5.38 -14.33
CA ASP A 259 18.69 -5.39 -13.38
C ASP A 259 18.96 -3.95 -12.86
N PRO A 260 19.20 -3.77 -11.55
CA PRO A 260 19.48 -2.45 -11.00
C PRO A 260 20.80 -1.89 -11.55
N VAL A 261 20.82 -0.60 -11.86
CA VAL A 261 22.02 0.11 -12.34
C VAL A 261 22.68 0.77 -11.14
N ASP A 262 23.92 0.40 -10.85
CA ASP A 262 24.68 0.88 -9.69
C ASP A 262 23.95 0.66 -8.34
N GLY A 263 23.14 -0.41 -8.24
CA GLY A 263 22.37 -0.74 -7.05
C GLY A 263 21.01 -0.03 -6.95
N LEU A 264 20.63 0.75 -7.97
CA LEU A 264 19.39 1.52 -7.99
C LEU A 264 18.43 0.98 -9.06
N TYR A 265 17.16 0.84 -8.70
CA TYR A 265 16.04 0.67 -9.63
C TYR A 265 15.50 2.04 -10.06
N THR A 266 15.10 2.15 -11.32
CA THR A 266 14.48 3.37 -11.87
C THR A 266 13.00 3.15 -12.06
N LEU A 267 12.19 3.96 -11.37
CA LEU A 267 10.75 4.01 -11.57
C LEU A 267 10.47 5.16 -12.52
N SER A 268 9.71 4.93 -13.58
CA SER A 268 9.40 5.98 -14.54
C SER A 268 8.03 5.80 -15.17
N ILE A 269 7.40 6.93 -15.50
CA ILE A 269 6.16 6.94 -16.27
C ILE A 269 6.23 8.02 -17.33
N SER A 270 5.65 7.75 -18.50
CA SER A 270 5.46 8.76 -19.53
C SER A 270 3.98 8.97 -19.82
N THR A 271 3.53 10.22 -19.72
CA THR A 271 2.15 10.61 -19.99
C THR A 271 2.07 11.46 -21.25
N ASN A 272 1.03 11.28 -22.04
CA ASN A 272 0.69 12.18 -23.15
C ASN A 272 -0.79 12.59 -23.03
N PRO A 273 -1.12 13.52 -22.12
CA PRO A 273 -2.50 13.84 -21.80
C PRO A 273 -3.28 14.50 -22.95
N HIS A 274 -2.61 15.03 -23.97
CA HIS A 274 -3.26 15.78 -25.05
C HIS A 274 -3.02 15.23 -26.47
N GLY A 275 -2.28 14.13 -26.63
CA GLY A 275 -2.05 13.42 -27.90
C GLY A 275 -1.20 14.16 -28.94
N ASP A 276 -1.32 15.49 -28.99
CA ASP A 276 -0.63 16.41 -29.90
C ASP A 276 0.57 17.12 -29.25
N GLU A 277 0.72 17.03 -27.93
CA GLU A 277 1.83 17.61 -27.16
C GLU A 277 2.94 16.55 -26.92
N PRO A 278 4.20 16.97 -26.70
CA PRO A 278 5.26 16.03 -26.35
C PRO A 278 4.91 15.31 -25.05
N ALA A 279 5.24 14.02 -24.99
CA ALA A 279 5.05 13.25 -23.77
C ALA A 279 5.91 13.84 -22.64
N GLU A 280 5.31 13.95 -21.47
CA GLU A 280 6.03 14.29 -20.23
C GLU A 280 6.49 12.98 -19.61
N SER A 281 7.71 12.96 -19.07
CA SER A 281 8.27 11.80 -18.40
C SER A 281 8.75 12.21 -17.02
N TYR A 282 8.36 11.43 -16.02
CA TYR A 282 8.76 11.60 -14.63
C TYR A 282 9.48 10.35 -14.18
N SER A 283 10.50 10.50 -13.35
CA SER A 283 11.26 9.36 -12.83
C SER A 283 11.85 9.60 -11.46
N MET A 284 12.04 8.53 -10.70
CA MET A 284 12.80 8.51 -9.45
C MET A 284 13.62 7.24 -9.37
N THR A 285 14.61 7.22 -8.48
CA THR A 285 15.44 6.03 -8.22
C THR A 285 15.31 5.55 -6.78
N VAL A 286 15.33 4.23 -6.61
CA VAL A 286 15.21 3.57 -5.30
C VAL A 286 16.29 2.49 -5.20
N ASP A 287 16.99 2.47 -4.07
CA ASP A 287 17.98 1.45 -3.75
C ASP A 287 17.36 0.06 -3.63
N ALA A 288 18.00 -0.92 -4.27
CA ALA A 288 17.56 -2.30 -4.31
C ALA A 288 17.37 -2.90 -2.91
N ASP A 289 18.16 -2.47 -1.93
CA ASP A 289 18.13 -3.01 -0.56
C ASP A 289 16.87 -2.58 0.22
N ILE A 290 16.15 -1.53 -0.22
CA ILE A 290 14.97 -1.00 0.46
C ILE A 290 13.66 -1.18 -0.30
N VAL A 291 13.68 -1.80 -1.48
CA VAL A 291 12.48 -1.98 -2.34
C VAL A 291 11.36 -2.68 -1.59
N LEU A 292 11.64 -3.80 -0.94
CA LEU A 292 10.61 -4.54 -0.20
C LEU A 292 10.07 -3.76 1.01
N THR A 293 10.93 -2.99 1.68
CA THR A 293 10.52 -2.13 2.81
C THR A 293 9.57 -1.02 2.34
N LEU A 294 9.91 -0.35 1.25
CA LEU A 294 9.03 0.67 0.65
C LEU A 294 7.76 0.05 0.07
N ALA A 295 7.84 -1.14 -0.55
CA ALA A 295 6.69 -1.83 -1.10
C ALA A 295 5.70 -2.24 0.00
N ALA A 296 6.20 -2.77 1.13
CA ALA A 296 5.37 -3.11 2.28
C ALA A 296 4.66 -1.87 2.85
N SER A 297 5.39 -0.77 3.03
CA SER A 297 4.80 0.48 3.53
C SER A 297 3.81 1.11 2.53
N ALA A 298 4.11 1.08 1.24
CA ALA A 298 3.22 1.56 0.19
C ALA A 298 1.92 0.74 0.10
N LEU A 299 2.02 -0.59 0.23
CA LEU A 299 0.84 -1.46 0.29
C LEU A 299 -0.01 -1.16 1.52
N ALA A 300 0.62 -0.98 2.69
CA ALA A 300 -0.05 -0.61 3.93
C ALA A 300 -0.76 0.76 3.85
N ALA A 301 -0.11 1.76 3.25
CA ALA A 301 -0.72 3.09 3.06
C ALA A 301 -1.86 3.09 2.02
N GLY A 302 -1.83 2.14 1.08
CA GLY A 302 -2.92 1.87 0.13
C GLY A 302 -4.10 1.11 0.75
N SER A 303 -3.87 0.34 1.81
CA SER A 303 -4.86 -0.57 2.41
C SER A 303 -5.88 0.13 3.30
N ASP A 304 -6.83 -0.63 3.86
CA ASP A 304 -7.71 -0.09 4.90
C ASP A 304 -6.91 0.24 6.16
N LYS A 305 -7.11 1.46 6.70
CA LYS A 305 -6.43 1.89 7.92
C LYS A 305 -6.74 0.97 9.11
N TYR A 306 -7.97 0.48 9.16
CA TYR A 306 -8.45 -0.37 10.24
C TYR A 306 -8.59 -1.78 9.67
N GLY A 307 -7.73 -2.68 10.12
CA GLY A 307 -7.74 -4.07 9.65
C GLY A 307 -6.37 -4.70 9.78
N ASP A 308 -6.34 -5.98 9.39
CA ASP A 308 -5.14 -6.78 9.37
C ASP A 308 -4.89 -7.18 7.91
N LEU A 309 -3.64 -7.13 7.46
CA LEU A 309 -3.26 -7.64 6.14
C LEU A 309 -2.96 -9.14 6.23
N THR A 310 -3.61 -9.91 5.35
CA THR A 310 -3.39 -11.36 5.27
C THR A 310 -2.56 -11.73 4.04
N ILE A 311 -1.90 -12.89 4.08
CA ILE A 311 -1.06 -13.38 2.97
C ILE A 311 -1.88 -13.48 1.68
N ASP A 312 -3.12 -13.97 1.77
CA ASP A 312 -4.02 -14.09 0.63
C ASP A 312 -4.52 -12.74 0.11
N GLU A 313 -4.68 -11.75 0.97
CA GLU A 313 -4.97 -10.38 0.56
C GLU A 313 -3.79 -9.81 -0.23
N VAL A 314 -2.58 -9.87 0.33
CA VAL A 314 -1.35 -9.38 -0.32
C VAL A 314 -1.14 -10.06 -1.67
N MET A 315 -1.14 -11.39 -1.72
CA MET A 315 -0.93 -12.12 -2.97
C MET A 315 -2.09 -11.98 -3.95
N GLY A 316 -3.32 -11.85 -3.45
CA GLY A 316 -4.49 -11.59 -4.29
C GLY A 316 -4.40 -10.23 -4.97
N ILE A 317 -4.05 -9.18 -4.22
CA ILE A 317 -3.84 -7.83 -4.76
C ILE A 317 -2.67 -7.81 -5.74
N SER A 318 -1.53 -8.41 -5.38
CA SER A 318 -0.37 -8.54 -6.27
C SER A 318 -0.73 -9.22 -7.58
N SER A 319 -1.58 -10.26 -7.52
CA SER A 319 -2.04 -10.99 -8.70
C SER A 319 -2.98 -10.16 -9.58
N PHE A 320 -3.90 -9.38 -9.00
CA PHE A 320 -4.78 -8.48 -9.77
C PHE A 320 -3.99 -7.38 -10.48
N LEU A 321 -2.94 -6.89 -9.84
CA LEU A 321 -2.07 -5.85 -10.36
C LEU A 321 -1.03 -6.39 -11.35
N GLY A 322 -0.85 -7.71 -11.42
CA GLY A 322 0.11 -8.35 -12.34
C GLY A 322 1.56 -8.30 -11.87
N VAL A 323 1.80 -8.13 -10.56
CA VAL A 323 3.14 -8.01 -9.93
C VAL A 323 3.46 -9.14 -8.93
N ALA A 324 2.65 -10.22 -8.94
CA ALA A 324 2.79 -11.32 -8.00
C ALA A 324 4.08 -12.13 -8.21
N ASP A 325 4.54 -12.29 -9.46
CA ASP A 325 5.74 -13.06 -9.77
C ASP A 325 7.01 -12.30 -9.31
N GLU A 326 7.02 -10.98 -9.47
CA GLU A 326 8.06 -10.08 -8.99
C GLU A 326 8.14 -10.09 -7.47
N LEU A 327 6.99 -9.99 -6.78
CA LEU A 327 6.94 -10.10 -5.33
C LEU A 327 7.47 -11.46 -4.86
N ALA A 328 6.99 -12.55 -5.45
CA ALA A 328 7.41 -13.92 -5.10
C ALA A 328 8.93 -14.10 -5.25
N ALA A 329 9.52 -13.56 -6.32
CA ALA A 329 10.96 -13.62 -6.56
C ALA A 329 11.77 -12.86 -5.51
N LEU A 330 11.31 -11.67 -5.08
CA LEU A 330 11.99 -10.84 -4.09
C LEU A 330 11.92 -11.44 -2.69
N VAL A 331 10.72 -11.89 -2.26
CA VAL A 331 10.53 -12.43 -0.90
C VAL A 331 11.22 -13.79 -0.70
N SER A 332 11.47 -14.52 -1.78
CA SER A 332 12.23 -15.78 -1.77
C SER A 332 13.73 -15.61 -1.55
N SER A 333 14.24 -14.37 -1.55
CA SER A 333 15.66 -14.12 -1.34
C SER A 333 16.04 -14.28 0.14
N GLU A 334 17.05 -15.09 0.44
CA GLU A 334 17.63 -15.20 1.79
C GLU A 334 18.26 -13.88 2.29
N THR A 335 18.43 -12.89 1.41
CA THR A 335 18.90 -11.55 1.80
C THR A 335 17.77 -10.67 2.32
N TYR A 336 16.52 -11.03 2.05
CA TYR A 336 15.37 -10.35 2.61
C TYR A 336 15.12 -10.87 4.03
N SER A 337 14.90 -9.95 4.94
CA SER A 337 14.48 -10.25 6.30
C SER A 337 13.79 -9.02 6.86
N TYR A 338 12.86 -9.23 7.77
CA TYR A 338 12.17 -8.15 8.46
C TYR A 338 12.21 -8.37 9.98
N SER A 339 12.39 -7.26 10.69
CA SER A 339 12.30 -7.19 12.15
C SER A 339 11.68 -5.84 12.53
N PRO A 340 10.60 -5.82 13.34
CA PRO A 340 10.01 -4.57 13.83
C PRO A 340 11.01 -3.73 14.62
N ASP A 341 11.92 -4.37 15.38
CA ASP A 341 12.98 -3.70 16.12
C ASP A 341 13.94 -2.94 15.21
N ASP A 342 14.24 -3.45 14.01
CA ASP A 342 15.15 -2.79 13.09
C ASP A 342 14.51 -1.56 12.43
N LEU A 343 13.20 -1.60 12.19
CA LEU A 343 12.46 -0.53 11.51
C LEU A 343 11.93 0.54 12.46
N TYR A 344 11.40 0.14 13.61
CA TYR A 344 10.73 1.02 14.58
C TYR A 344 11.51 1.18 15.89
N GLY A 345 12.64 0.50 16.04
CA GLY A 345 13.52 0.58 17.21
C GLY A 345 13.96 2.01 17.48
N GLY A 346 13.56 2.54 18.64
CA GLY A 346 13.91 3.91 19.02
C GLY A 346 13.13 5.01 18.28
N VAL A 347 12.21 4.67 17.38
CA VAL A 347 11.31 5.64 16.75
C VAL A 347 10.28 6.09 17.77
N THR A 348 10.13 7.40 17.92
CA THR A 348 9.22 8.01 18.90
C THR A 348 8.20 8.89 18.22
N VAL A 349 6.98 8.92 18.75
CA VAL A 349 5.93 9.85 18.33
C VAL A 349 5.42 10.64 19.54
N THR A 350 5.02 11.89 19.33
CA THR A 350 4.41 12.70 20.39
C THR A 350 2.90 12.47 20.39
N VAL A 351 2.35 12.08 21.54
CA VAL A 351 0.90 11.83 21.73
C VAL A 351 0.33 12.66 22.86
N LEU A 352 -1.00 12.75 22.92
CA LEU A 352 -1.71 13.35 24.06
C LEU A 352 -2.11 12.29 25.09
N GLU A 353 -1.42 12.23 26.22
CA GLU A 353 -1.79 11.37 27.33
C GLU A 353 -2.75 12.05 28.30
N GLU A 354 -3.78 11.30 28.73
CA GLU A 354 -4.68 11.73 29.79
C GLU A 354 -3.99 11.71 31.16
N VAL A 355 -3.96 12.88 31.81
CA VAL A 355 -3.45 13.08 33.17
C VAL A 355 -4.57 13.62 34.06
N VAL A 356 -4.91 12.88 35.13
CA VAL A 356 -5.93 13.31 36.09
C VAL A 356 -5.26 14.06 37.25
N ILE A 357 -5.53 15.36 37.37
CA ILE A 357 -5.07 16.22 38.46
C ILE A 357 -6.30 16.74 39.21
N ASP A 358 -6.36 16.47 40.52
CA ASP A 358 -7.46 16.89 41.41
C ASP A 358 -8.87 16.50 40.90
N GLY A 359 -8.98 15.35 40.24
CA GLY A 359 -10.24 14.84 39.68
C GLY A 359 -10.67 15.51 38.37
N THR A 360 -9.82 16.35 37.77
CA THR A 360 -10.00 16.93 36.44
C THR A 360 -9.03 16.27 35.47
N THR A 361 -9.53 15.84 34.32
CA THR A 361 -8.73 15.29 33.22
C THR A 361 -8.07 16.42 32.44
N TYR A 362 -6.76 16.32 32.28
CA TYR A 362 -5.91 17.14 31.41
C TYR A 362 -5.29 16.24 30.35
N TYR A 363 -4.85 16.83 29.24
CA TYR A 363 -4.06 16.13 28.23
C TYR A 363 -2.68 16.78 28.16
N GLN A 364 -1.64 15.97 28.22
CA GLN A 364 -0.25 16.41 28.14
C GLN A 364 0.42 15.76 26.93
N GLN A 365 1.26 16.53 26.24
CA GLN A 365 2.12 16.00 25.19
C GLN A 365 3.22 15.12 25.83
N THR A 366 3.27 13.85 25.45
CA THR A 366 4.27 12.88 25.88
C THR A 366 4.89 12.25 24.65
N GLU A 367 6.22 12.12 24.64
CA GLU A 367 6.95 11.35 23.64
C GLU A 367 6.96 9.87 24.05
N VAL A 368 6.50 9.00 23.16
CA VAL A 368 6.38 7.56 23.39
C VAL A 368 7.10 6.79 22.28
N ASN A 369 7.63 5.61 22.60
CA ASN A 369 8.24 4.74 21.61
C ASN A 369 7.16 3.92 20.88
N LEU A 370 7.25 3.81 19.56
CA LEU A 370 6.24 3.09 18.76
C LEU A 370 6.18 1.61 19.12
N LEU A 371 7.31 0.93 19.31
CA LEU A 371 7.33 -0.50 19.62
C LEU A 371 6.68 -0.84 20.95
N ASP A 372 6.67 0.10 21.89
CA ASP A 372 6.07 -0.11 23.21
C ASP A 372 4.55 0.13 23.21
N GLU A 373 4.06 1.00 22.33
CA GLU A 373 2.66 1.47 22.33
C GLU A 373 1.79 0.83 21.23
N VAL A 374 2.37 0.50 20.07
CA VAL A 374 1.65 -0.13 18.96
C VAL A 374 1.42 -1.60 19.27
N VAL A 375 0.21 -2.08 19.02
CA VAL A 375 -0.14 -3.49 19.14
C VAL A 375 0.03 -4.13 17.76
N PHE A 376 1.13 -4.84 17.57
CA PHE A 376 1.38 -5.60 16.34
C PHE A 376 0.59 -6.90 16.34
N ASN A 377 -0.03 -7.23 15.20
CA ASN A 377 -0.65 -8.54 15.02
C ASN A 377 0.41 -9.59 14.67
N THR A 378 -0.03 -10.83 14.53
CA THR A 378 0.81 -11.93 14.09
C THR A 378 0.20 -12.55 12.86
N VAL A 379 0.90 -12.42 11.74
CA VAL A 379 0.59 -13.14 10.50
C VAL A 379 0.98 -14.61 10.69
N PRO A 380 0.13 -15.57 10.29
CA PRO A 380 0.47 -16.98 10.35
C PRO A 380 1.74 -17.30 9.55
N THR A 381 2.72 -17.91 10.20
CA THR A 381 3.99 -18.34 9.57
C THR A 381 3.77 -19.53 8.65
N ILE A 382 4.29 -19.46 7.42
CA ILE A 382 4.31 -20.61 6.48
C ILE A 382 5.56 -21.44 6.73
N GLU A 383 6.74 -20.82 6.67
CA GLU A 383 8.02 -21.42 7.04
C GLU A 383 8.79 -20.52 8.02
N ASP A 384 9.28 -21.08 9.12
CA ASP A 384 10.09 -20.34 10.10
C ASP A 384 11.56 -20.24 9.63
N ASN A 385 11.78 -19.51 8.53
CA ASN A 385 13.08 -19.34 7.88
C ASN A 385 13.59 -17.87 7.88
N GLY A 386 12.73 -16.91 8.24
CA GLY A 386 13.06 -15.49 8.38
C GLY A 386 12.98 -14.65 7.10
N TYR A 387 12.48 -15.24 6.00
CA TYR A 387 12.14 -14.59 4.74
C TYR A 387 10.78 -15.11 4.26
N GLY A 388 10.39 -14.89 3.00
CA GLY A 388 9.14 -15.38 2.47
C GLY A 388 7.98 -14.38 2.55
N ILE A 389 6.85 -14.80 1.99
CA ILE A 389 5.65 -13.96 1.85
C ILE A 389 5.00 -13.66 3.19
N ASP A 390 5.11 -14.54 4.17
CA ASP A 390 4.63 -14.32 5.54
C ASP A 390 5.43 -13.21 6.23
N THR A 391 6.75 -13.19 6.04
CA THR A 391 7.65 -12.13 6.52
C THR A 391 7.30 -10.78 5.88
N PHE A 392 7.06 -10.73 4.55
CA PHE A 392 6.61 -9.52 3.87
C PHE A 392 5.22 -9.06 4.32
N THR A 393 4.29 -9.99 4.48
CA THR A 393 2.94 -9.69 4.95
C THR A 393 2.99 -9.16 6.37
N GLN A 394 3.82 -9.71 7.25
CA GLN A 394 4.04 -9.20 8.61
C GLN A 394 4.58 -7.76 8.58
N GLN A 395 5.54 -7.46 7.70
CA GLN A 395 6.06 -6.09 7.55
C GLN A 395 4.97 -5.10 7.09
N ALA A 396 4.14 -5.52 6.13
CA ALA A 396 3.05 -4.70 5.63
C ALA A 396 1.96 -4.50 6.71
N ASP A 397 1.59 -5.55 7.43
CA ASP A 397 0.61 -5.47 8.53
C ASP A 397 1.09 -4.57 9.67
N ASP A 398 2.36 -4.72 10.09
CA ASP A 398 2.95 -3.87 11.11
C ASP A 398 2.96 -2.39 10.69
N SER A 399 3.18 -2.13 9.40
CA SER A 399 3.09 -0.78 8.83
C SER A 399 1.66 -0.23 8.91
N VAL A 400 0.63 -1.05 8.72
CA VAL A 400 -0.78 -0.66 8.94
C VAL A 400 -1.01 -0.31 10.41
N GLN A 401 -0.53 -1.13 11.34
CA GLN A 401 -0.71 -0.89 12.79
C GLN A 401 -0.02 0.42 13.24
N VAL A 402 1.18 0.70 12.72
CA VAL A 402 1.88 1.96 12.99
C VAL A 402 1.13 3.14 12.36
N LEU A 403 0.65 3.00 11.12
CA LEU A 403 -0.12 4.04 10.44
C LEU A 403 -1.41 4.36 11.20
N GLU A 404 -2.16 3.35 11.65
CA GLU A 404 -3.35 3.53 12.49
C GLU A 404 -3.01 4.31 13.74
N TYR A 405 -1.99 3.87 14.49
CA TYR A 405 -1.59 4.51 15.75
C TYR A 405 -1.18 5.97 15.56
N VAL A 406 -0.31 6.25 14.58
CA VAL A 406 0.18 7.61 14.31
C VAL A 406 -0.96 8.51 13.83
N HIS A 407 -1.88 8.01 12.99
CA HIS A 407 -3.04 8.80 12.57
C HIS A 407 -4.02 9.12 13.70
N ASP A 408 -4.22 8.20 14.63
CA ASP A 408 -5.23 8.34 15.67
C ASP A 408 -4.69 9.09 16.91
N PHE A 409 -3.39 9.00 17.19
CA PHE A 409 -2.78 9.55 18.41
C PHE A 409 -1.61 10.52 18.17
N GLY A 410 -0.93 10.43 17.02
CA GLY A 410 0.23 11.25 16.71
C GLY A 410 -0.13 12.73 16.58
N LEU A 411 0.67 13.57 17.22
CA LEU A 411 0.69 14.99 16.96
C LEU A 411 1.76 15.29 15.91
N GLU A 412 1.41 16.05 14.89
CA GLU A 412 2.41 16.63 13.99
C GLU A 412 3.35 17.52 14.81
N SER A 413 4.66 17.26 14.72
CA SER A 413 5.67 18.10 15.34
C SER A 413 5.70 19.44 14.59
N GLU A 414 5.34 20.54 15.28
CA GLU A 414 5.43 21.92 14.76
C GLU A 414 6.87 22.39 14.48
#